data_AF-A0A1F8F6A3-F1
#
_entry.id   AF-A0A1F8F6A3-F1
#
_cell.length_a   1.000
_cell.length_b   1.000
_cell.length_c   1.000
_cell.angle_alpha   90.00
_cell.angle_beta   90.00
_cell.angle_gamma   90.00
#
_symmetry.space_group_name_H-M   'P 1'
#
loop_
_entity.id
_entity.type
_entity.pdbx_description
1 polymer ?
#
loop_
_entity_poly.entity_id
_entity_poly.type
_entity_poly.pdbx_seq_one_letter_code
_entity_poly.pdbx_strand_id
1 'polypeptide(L)'
;MSLYQFNFNQFSILGFLSSAIILSPAIAWLLVALIGVLFIILSLVLSYHWKRFGIDMLVMGRATILYFSVSAVLWILMTISLAVYLNSL
;
A
#
# COMPACT_ATOMS: atom_id res chain seq x y z
N MET A 1 21.79 -19.31 37.41
CA MET A 1 21.88 -18.23 36.41
C MET A 1 21.40 -18.81 35.08
N SER A 2 20.08 -18.81 34.83
CA SER A 2 19.51 -19.38 33.61
C SER A 2 19.52 -18.33 32.50
N LEU A 3 20.30 -18.61 31.46
CA LEU A 3 20.36 -17.79 30.26
C LEU A 3 19.02 -17.91 29.53
N TYR A 4 18.27 -16.81 29.49
CA TYR A 4 17.12 -16.67 28.59
C TYR A 4 17.65 -16.63 27.16
N GLN A 5 17.67 -17.80 26.52
CA GLN A 5 18.00 -17.92 25.10
C GLN A 5 16.75 -17.57 24.30
N PHE A 6 16.57 -16.28 24.01
CA PHE A 6 15.45 -15.79 23.19
C PHE A 6 15.65 -16.31 21.75
N ASN A 7 14.84 -17.30 21.37
CA ASN A 7 14.94 -17.97 20.08
C ASN A 7 14.20 -17.16 19.01
N PHE A 8 14.95 -16.35 18.25
CA PHE A 8 14.42 -15.50 17.16
C PHE A 8 13.86 -16.29 15.96
N ASN A 9 14.01 -17.63 15.92
CA ASN A 9 13.57 -18.44 14.78
C ASN A 9 12.05 -18.73 14.74
N GLN A 10 11.26 -18.17 15.66
CA GLN A 10 9.81 -18.36 15.67
C GLN A 10 9.03 -17.37 14.78
N PHE A 11 9.69 -16.32 14.28
CA PHE A 11 9.06 -15.39 13.33
C PHE A 11 9.11 -15.98 11.91
N SER A 12 8.27 -16.98 11.63
CA SER A 12 8.07 -17.41 10.25
C SER A 12 7.30 -16.32 9.51
N ILE A 13 7.96 -15.64 8.58
CA ILE A 13 7.34 -14.66 7.68
C ILE A 13 6.11 -15.30 7.02
N LEU A 14 6.21 -16.58 6.68
CA LEU A 14 5.10 -17.35 6.12
C LEU A 14 3.92 -17.48 7.08
N GLY A 15 4.16 -17.70 8.37
CA GLY A 15 3.11 -17.79 9.40
C GLY A 15 2.45 -16.44 9.69
N PHE A 16 3.22 -15.36 9.62
CA PHE A 16 2.69 -14.00 9.67
C PHE A 16 1.86 -13.66 8.42
N LEU A 17 2.33 -14.05 7.23
CA LEU A 17 1.59 -13.88 5.99
C LEU A 17 0.33 -14.76 5.97
N SER A 18 0.37 -15.98 6.51
CA SER A 18 -0.80 -16.86 6.59
C SER A 18 -1.83 -16.40 7.61
N SER A 19 -1.39 -15.85 8.75
CA SER A 19 -2.34 -15.27 9.71
C SER A 19 -2.95 -13.97 9.18
N ALA A 20 -2.19 -13.20 8.39
CA ALA A 20 -2.73 -12.08 7.63
C ALA A 20 -3.73 -12.53 6.54
N ILE A 21 -3.58 -13.72 5.94
CA ILE A 21 -4.56 -14.25 4.97
C ILE A 21 -5.92 -14.56 5.65
N ILE A 22 -5.95 -14.78 6.97
CA ILE A 22 -7.16 -14.91 7.80
C ILE A 22 -7.56 -13.53 8.37
N LEU A 23 -7.33 -12.45 7.62
CA LEU A 23 -7.92 -11.16 7.93
C LEU A 23 -9.44 -11.25 7.69
N SER A 24 -10.23 -10.90 8.71
CA SER A 24 -11.68 -10.70 8.52
C SER A 24 -11.89 -9.80 7.29
N PRO A 25 -12.89 -10.08 6.43
CA PRO A 25 -13.17 -9.28 5.24
C PRO A 25 -13.20 -7.77 5.52
N ALA A 26 -13.73 -7.37 6.69
CA ALA A 26 -13.77 -5.98 7.12
C ALA A 26 -12.38 -5.35 7.31
N ILE A 27 -11.41 -6.09 7.82
CA ILE A 27 -10.04 -5.58 8.07
C ILE A 27 -9.28 -5.46 6.75
N ALA A 28 -9.48 -6.39 5.82
CA ALA A 28 -8.89 -6.30 4.48
C ALA A 28 -9.38 -5.05 3.72
N TRP A 29 -10.68 -4.75 3.78
CA TRP A 29 -11.24 -3.50 3.24
C TRP A 29 -10.67 -2.25 3.91
N LEU A 30 -10.49 -2.27 5.23
CA LEU A 30 -9.86 -1.18 5.98
C LEU A 30 -8.42 -0.92 5.52
N LEU A 31 -7.64 -1.97 5.26
CA LEU A 31 -6.27 -1.83 4.74
C LEU A 31 -6.25 -1.22 3.33
N VAL A 32 -7.13 -1.67 2.43
CA VAL A 32 -7.25 -1.09 1.08
C VAL A 32 -7.63 0.39 1.14
N ALA A 33 -8.55 0.76 2.03
CA ALA A 33 -8.93 2.15 2.26
C ALA A 33 -7.76 2.98 2.81
N LEU A 34 -7.02 2.45 3.80
CA LEU A 34 -5.84 3.11 4.37
C LEU A 34 -4.76 3.36 3.32
N ILE A 35 -4.47 2.37 2.47
CA ILE A 35 -3.54 2.50 1.36
C ILE A 35 -4.02 3.58 0.38
N GLY A 36 -5.32 3.62 0.06
CA GLY A 36 -5.90 4.66 -0.79
C GLY A 36 -5.72 6.07 -0.20
N VAL A 37 -5.94 6.24 1.10
CA VAL A 37 -5.71 7.52 1.80
C VAL A 37 -4.23 7.92 1.73
N LEU A 38 -3.31 6.99 1.97
CA LEU A 38 -1.87 7.26 1.85
C LEU A 38 -1.49 7.69 0.43
N PHE A 39 -2.05 7.05 -0.60
CA PHE A 39 -1.85 7.47 -1.99
C PHE A 39 -2.29 8.91 -2.22
N ILE A 40 -3.47 9.30 -1.72
CA ILE A 40 -3.97 10.68 -1.84
C ILE A 40 -3.03 11.66 -1.15
N ILE A 41 -2.61 11.38 0.08
CA ILE A 41 -1.70 12.25 0.85
C ILE A 41 -0.36 12.41 0.12
N LEU A 42 0.26 11.30 -0.30
CA LEU A 42 1.52 11.33 -1.04
C LEU A 42 1.37 12.08 -2.36
N SER A 43 0.23 11.95 -3.02
CA SER A 43 -0.06 12.69 -4.26
C SER A 43 -0.11 14.19 -4.03
N LEU A 44 -0.76 14.64 -2.95
CA LEU A 44 -0.82 16.05 -2.58
C LEU A 44 0.55 16.59 -2.18
N VAL A 45 1.31 15.84 -1.37
CA VAL A 45 2.66 16.22 -0.93
C VAL A 45 3.60 16.33 -2.13
N LEU A 46 3.56 15.36 -3.03
CA LEU A 46 4.41 15.35 -4.22
C LEU A 46 4.04 16.49 -5.17
N SER A 47 2.75 16.72 -5.40
CA SER A 47 2.24 17.85 -6.18
C SER A 47 2.69 19.20 -5.59
N TYR A 48 2.59 19.37 -4.27
CA TYR A 48 3.05 20.58 -3.58
C TYR A 48 4.56 20.77 -3.68
N HIS A 49 5.33 19.71 -3.41
CA HIS A 49 6.79 19.73 -3.45
C HIS A 49 7.28 20.11 -4.85
N TRP A 50 6.72 19.47 -5.87
CA TRP A 50 7.03 19.75 -7.26
C TRP A 50 6.65 21.17 -7.66
N LYS A 51 5.46 21.66 -7.31
CA LYS A 51 5.08 23.07 -7.55
C LYS A 51 6.03 24.07 -6.90
N ARG A 52 6.58 23.75 -5.73
CA ARG A 52 7.42 24.68 -4.95
C ARG A 52 8.91 24.62 -5.31
N PHE A 53 9.41 23.46 -5.74
CA PHE A 53 10.84 23.22 -5.94
C PHE A 53 11.20 22.76 -7.37
N GLY A 54 10.22 22.63 -8.27
CA GLY A 54 10.35 22.01 -9.58
C GLY A 54 10.70 22.94 -10.75
N ILE A 55 11.79 22.56 -11.42
CA ILE A 55 12.32 23.01 -12.71
C ILE A 55 11.39 22.54 -13.85
N ASP A 56 11.13 23.42 -14.82
CA ASP A 56 10.34 23.23 -16.05
C ASP A 56 8.96 22.51 -15.90
N MET A 57 7.88 23.31 -15.84
CA MET A 57 6.51 22.85 -15.58
C MET A 57 6.00 21.75 -16.54
N LEU A 58 6.50 21.71 -17.78
CA LEU A 58 6.01 20.82 -18.83
C LEU A 58 6.42 19.36 -18.62
N VAL A 59 7.68 19.12 -18.23
CA VAL A 59 8.20 17.77 -17.98
C VAL A 59 7.57 17.18 -16.72
N MET A 60 7.40 18.03 -15.71
CA MET A 60 6.87 17.63 -14.41
C MET A 60 5.37 17.28 -14.46
N GLY A 61 4.57 18.01 -15.25
CA GLY A 61 3.16 17.69 -15.44
C GLY A 61 2.94 16.30 -16.03
N ARG A 62 3.75 15.90 -17.02
CA ARG A 62 3.69 14.56 -17.62
C ARG A 62 4.09 13.46 -16.64
N ALA A 63 5.17 13.67 -15.89
CA ALA A 63 5.60 12.73 -14.85
C ALA A 63 4.54 12.54 -13.75
N THR A 64 3.89 13.63 -13.35
CA THR A 64 2.78 13.64 -12.39
C THR A 64 1.60 12.79 -12.86
N ILE A 65 1.18 13.01 -14.11
CA ILE A 65 0.07 12.25 -14.69
C ILE A 65 0.41 10.77 -14.73
N LEU A 66 1.59 10.38 -15.25
CA LEU A 66 1.99 8.98 -15.31
C LEU A 66 2.03 8.34 -13.92
N TYR A 67 2.62 9.02 -12.94
CA TYR A 67 2.75 8.49 -11.58
C TYR A 67 1.39 8.27 -10.91
N PHE A 68 0.48 9.24 -11.03
CA PHE A 68 -0.87 9.12 -10.47
C PHE A 68 -1.73 8.12 -11.21
N SER A 69 -1.60 8.03 -12.55
CA SER A 69 -2.31 7.02 -13.33
C SER A 69 -1.87 5.60 -12.93
N VAL A 70 -0.56 5.33 -12.84
CA VAL A 70 -0.04 4.01 -12.43
C VAL A 70 -0.52 3.67 -11.02
N SER A 71 -0.41 4.63 -10.09
CA SER A 71 -0.86 4.46 -8.70
C SER A 71 -2.36 4.13 -8.61
N ALA A 72 -3.19 4.86 -9.36
CA ALA A 72 -4.64 4.61 -9.39
C ALA A 72 -4.98 3.24 -9.99
N VAL A 73 -4.33 2.85 -11.08
CA VAL A 73 -4.52 1.54 -11.71
C VAL A 73 -4.14 0.41 -10.74
N LEU A 74 -3.00 0.54 -10.05
CA LEU A 74 -2.59 -0.45 -9.05
C LEU A 74 -3.60 -0.55 -7.90
N TRP A 75 -4.10 0.58 -7.40
CA TRP A 75 -5.12 0.57 -6.34
C TRP A 75 -6.44 -0.06 -6.80
N ILE A 76 -6.89 0.21 -8.03
CA ILE A 76 -8.08 -0.41 -8.62
C ILE A 76 -7.90 -1.92 -8.77
N LEU A 77 -6.77 -2.37 -9.32
CA LEU A 77 -6.47 -3.80 -9.48
C LEU A 77 -6.43 -4.52 -8.13
N MET A 78 -5.80 -3.92 -7.12
CA MET A 78 -5.79 -4.45 -5.76
C MET A 78 -7.22 -4.57 -5.20
N THR A 79 -8.05 -3.54 -5.39
CA THR A 79 -9.44 -3.51 -4.95
C THR A 79 -10.28 -4.60 -5.61
N ILE A 80 -10.16 -4.75 -6.93
CA ILE A 80 -10.86 -5.81 -7.70
C ILE A 80 -10.37 -7.19 -7.24
N SER A 81 -9.06 -7.37 -7.10
CA SER A 81 -8.47 -8.64 -6.66
C SER A 81 -8.98 -9.03 -5.27
N LEU A 82 -9.08 -8.08 -4.33
CA LEU A 82 -9.65 -8.33 -3.02
C LEU A 82 -11.14 -8.69 -3.12
N ALA A 83 -11.91 -7.96 -3.92
CA ALA A 83 -13.33 -8.24 -4.10
C ALA A 83 -13.58 -9.64 -4.69
N VAL A 84 -12.78 -10.05 -5.67
CA VAL A 84 -12.85 -11.41 -6.25
C VAL A 84 -12.48 -12.46 -5.22
N TYR A 85 -11.38 -12.25 -4.49
CA TYR A 85 -10.95 -13.17 -3.42
C TYR A 85 -12.04 -13.37 -2.36
N LEU A 86 -12.63 -12.29 -1.85
CA LEU A 86 -13.67 -12.34 -0.83
C LEU A 86 -14.99 -12.96 -1.32
N ASN A 87 -15.31 -12.84 -2.62
CA ASN A 87 -16.47 -13.54 -3.20
C ASN A 87 -16.21 -15.02 -3.50
N SER A 88 -14.94 -15.45 -3.54
CA SER A 88 -14.54 -16.84 -3.81
C SER A 88 -14.33 -17.68 -2.55
N LEU A 89 -14.32 -17.03 -1.37
CA LEU A 89 -14.30 -17.67 -0.05
C LEU A 89 -15.70 -18.15 0.36
#